data_AF-A0A284S0A4-F1
#
_entry.id   AF-A0A284S0A4-F1
#
_cell.length_a   1.000
_cell.length_b   1.000
_cell.length_c   1.000
_cell.angle_alpha   90.00
_cell.angle_beta   90.00
_cell.angle_gamma   90.00
#
_symmetry.space_group_name_H-M   'P 1'
#
loop_
_entity.id
_entity.type
_entity.pdbx_description
1 polymer ?
#
loop_
_entity_poly.entity_id
_entity_poly.type
_entity_poly.pdbx_seq_one_letter_code
_entity_poly.pdbx_strand_id
1 'polypeptide(L)'
;MFPQPVLLLLYRTAIAVADTFAACFARLGPIPYPKDADVDRHSDEELLKLSQSVPDKQWASSGAPLRLTSGVVAKLVPRPLTGWPSEALAQELVHNRTSIPVPAIRRVIHLDEDGSVIIMDHIPGITLAEAWPTMTLWQKIRTALTLRSYVRQLRSIQHPRSHIPGPPREGEEAGRCFAPHIFGPMRPTQGPFPTSDDLSQFFNHAMNEAALARLCSHKGPLPDDGTLVFSHVDLALRNLIVGKDGHLWLIDFATAGFYPQWFEYVNMRMEAEVEFGKEYDWVWNAILPFVCDPYFSIYDWITTVAPDYL
;
A
#
# COMPACT_ATOMS: atom_id res chain seq x y z
N MET A 1 -14.80 -12.43 -24.08
CA MET A 1 -13.59 -11.92 -23.38
C MET A 1 -12.70 -11.29 -24.45
N PHE A 2 -12.31 -10.02 -24.32
CA PHE A 2 -11.43 -9.38 -25.30
C PHE A 2 -10.01 -9.96 -25.21
N PRO A 3 -9.27 -10.08 -26.34
CA PRO A 3 -7.87 -10.44 -26.30
C PRO A 3 -7.04 -9.44 -25.46
N GLN A 4 -6.04 -9.92 -24.73
CA GLN A 4 -5.17 -9.11 -23.88
C GLN A 4 -4.54 -7.90 -24.60
N PRO A 5 -4.10 -7.98 -25.89
CA PRO A 5 -3.61 -6.80 -26.61
C PRO A 5 -4.68 -5.72 -26.84
N VAL A 6 -5.95 -6.12 -27.03
CA VAL A 6 -7.07 -5.19 -27.21
C VAL A 6 -7.38 -4.50 -25.89
N LEU A 7 -7.42 -5.26 -24.78
CA LEU A 7 -7.60 -4.68 -23.44
C LEU A 7 -6.48 -3.70 -23.10
N LEU A 8 -5.23 -4.08 -23.39
CA LEU A 8 -4.06 -3.23 -23.17
C LEU A 8 -4.21 -1.88 -23.88
N LEU A 9 -4.62 -1.89 -25.16
CA LEU A 9 -4.85 -0.68 -25.94
C LEU A 9 -5.97 0.19 -25.35
N LEU A 10 -7.10 -0.43 -24.96
CA LEU A 10 -8.23 0.28 -24.35
C LEU A 10 -7.83 0.97 -23.05
N TYR A 11 -7.18 0.25 -22.13
CA TYR A 11 -6.74 0.81 -20.87
C TYR A 11 -5.71 1.93 -21.08
N ARG A 12 -4.69 1.72 -21.93
CA ARG A 12 -3.69 2.76 -22.22
C ARG A 12 -4.31 4.02 -22.80
N THR A 13 -5.33 3.89 -23.65
CA THR A 13 -6.06 5.03 -24.21
C THR A 13 -6.83 5.78 -23.12
N ALA A 14 -7.61 5.06 -22.31
CA ALA A 14 -8.38 5.65 -21.21
C ALA A 14 -7.47 6.37 -20.19
N ILE A 15 -6.34 5.73 -19.87
CA ILE A 15 -5.27 6.27 -19.02
C ILE A 15 -4.73 7.58 -19.59
N ALA A 16 -4.32 7.59 -20.86
CA ALA A 16 -3.76 8.78 -21.49
C ALA A 16 -4.73 9.97 -21.46
N VAL A 17 -6.02 9.72 -21.71
CA VAL A 17 -7.06 10.75 -21.62
C VAL A 17 -7.21 11.27 -20.19
N ALA A 18 -7.35 10.38 -19.21
CA ALA A 18 -7.53 10.75 -17.82
C ALA A 18 -6.32 11.53 -17.27
N ASP A 19 -5.10 11.11 -17.63
CA ASP A 19 -3.87 11.75 -17.17
C ASP A 19 -3.66 13.13 -17.76
N THR A 20 -3.97 13.29 -19.04
CA THR A 20 -3.93 14.58 -19.73
C THR A 20 -4.90 15.55 -19.07
N PHE A 21 -6.12 15.09 -18.76
CA PHE A 21 -7.10 15.93 -18.07
C PHE A 21 -6.66 16.29 -16.65
N ALA A 22 -6.14 15.33 -15.89
CA ALA A 22 -5.68 15.56 -14.51
C ALA A 22 -4.51 16.57 -14.44
N ALA A 23 -3.61 16.56 -15.42
CA ALA A 23 -2.50 17.52 -15.50
C ALA A 23 -2.98 18.99 -15.57
N CYS A 24 -4.17 19.23 -16.12
CA CYS A 24 -4.76 20.58 -16.19
C CYS A 24 -5.25 21.11 -14.83
N PHE A 25 -5.46 20.24 -13.84
CA PHE A 25 -6.07 20.58 -12.55
C PHE A 25 -5.21 20.22 -11.33
N ALA A 26 -3.93 19.89 -11.55
CA ALA A 26 -3.04 19.45 -10.49
C ALA A 26 -2.90 20.54 -9.39
N ARG A 27 -3.48 20.30 -8.21
CA ARG A 27 -3.13 21.02 -6.99
C ARG A 27 -1.81 20.44 -6.49
N LEU A 28 -0.76 21.25 -6.47
CA LEU A 28 0.55 20.87 -5.98
C LEU A 28 0.68 21.38 -4.54
N GLY A 29 0.50 20.49 -3.58
CA GLY A 29 0.83 20.79 -2.19
C GLY A 29 0.25 19.77 -1.22
N PRO A 30 0.95 19.48 -0.11
CA PRO A 30 0.44 18.65 0.95
C PRO A 30 -0.83 19.26 1.57
N ILE A 31 -1.75 18.40 1.99
CA ILE A 31 -2.91 18.83 2.76
C ILE A 31 -2.41 19.15 4.17
N PRO A 32 -2.49 20.40 4.65
CA PRO A 32 -1.95 20.76 5.95
C PRO A 32 -2.69 20.04 7.07
N TYR A 33 -1.93 19.51 8.04
CA TYR A 33 -2.52 18.94 9.25
C TYR A 33 -3.21 20.02 10.11
N PRO A 34 -4.35 19.71 10.73
CA PRO A 34 -4.93 20.57 11.77
C PRO A 34 -3.92 20.75 12.92
N LYS A 35 -3.69 22.00 13.31
CA LYS A 35 -2.62 22.37 14.25
C LYS A 35 -2.87 22.00 15.71
N ASP A 36 -4.10 21.67 16.09
CA ASP A 36 -4.47 21.42 17.49
C ASP A 36 -5.27 20.12 17.63
N ALA A 37 -4.62 19.03 18.05
CA ALA A 37 -5.30 17.82 18.49
C ALA A 37 -5.31 17.74 20.04
N ASP A 38 -6.36 17.16 20.61
CA ASP A 38 -6.52 17.00 22.07
C ASP A 38 -5.32 16.29 22.72
N VAL A 39 -4.68 15.37 21.98
CA VAL A 39 -3.46 14.64 22.38
C VAL A 39 -2.19 15.47 22.45
N ASP A 40 -2.13 16.65 21.84
CA ASP A 40 -0.96 17.54 21.99
C ASP A 40 -0.82 18.06 23.43
N ARG A 41 -1.86 17.89 24.27
CA ARG A 41 -1.90 18.27 25.69
C ARG A 41 -1.52 17.14 26.64
N HIS A 42 -1.38 15.91 26.15
CA HIS A 42 -1.07 14.73 26.94
C HIS A 42 0.42 14.38 26.85
N SER A 43 0.99 13.92 27.95
CA SER A 43 2.35 13.36 27.97
C SER A 43 2.41 11.97 27.34
N ASP A 44 3.58 11.56 26.87
CA ASP A 44 3.78 10.22 26.29
C ASP A 44 3.41 9.10 27.30
N GLU A 45 3.71 9.29 28.59
CA GLU A 45 3.32 8.35 29.66
C GLU A 45 1.80 8.24 29.84
N GLU A 46 1.06 9.35 29.71
CA GLU A 46 -0.40 9.35 29.81
C GLU A 46 -1.03 8.63 28.61
N LEU A 47 -0.50 8.86 27.41
CA LEU A 47 -0.96 8.19 26.19
C LEU A 47 -0.66 6.69 26.22
N LEU A 48 0.51 6.30 26.73
CA LEU A 48 0.86 4.91 26.96
C LEU A 48 -0.07 4.25 27.98
N LYS A 49 -0.31 4.88 29.14
CA LYS A 49 -1.26 4.37 30.13
C LYS A 49 -2.66 4.22 29.57
N LEU A 50 -3.11 5.18 28.77
CA LEU A 50 -4.41 5.14 28.11
C LEU A 50 -4.48 3.95 27.14
N SER A 51 -3.42 3.73 26.36
CA SER A 51 -3.33 2.58 25.46
C SER A 51 -3.38 1.25 26.22
N GLN A 52 -2.60 1.12 27.29
CA GLN A 52 -2.51 -0.08 28.14
C GLN A 52 -3.78 -0.35 28.95
N SER A 53 -4.60 0.68 29.22
CA SER A 53 -5.86 0.54 29.95
C SER A 53 -6.96 -0.16 29.14
N VAL A 54 -6.76 -0.30 27.83
CA VAL A 54 -7.72 -0.93 26.94
C VAL A 54 -7.44 -2.44 26.88
N PRO A 55 -8.44 -3.31 27.16
CA PRO A 55 -8.22 -4.75 27.22
C PRO A 55 -7.59 -5.32 25.95
N ASP A 56 -6.64 -6.24 26.07
CA ASP A 56 -5.91 -6.90 24.96
C ASP A 56 -6.81 -7.44 23.83
N LYS A 57 -8.05 -7.83 24.14
CA LYS A 57 -9.03 -8.29 23.13
C LYS A 57 -9.55 -7.17 22.20
N GLN A 58 -9.36 -5.90 22.58
CA GLN A 58 -9.64 -4.71 21.77
C GLN A 58 -8.42 -4.21 21.00
N TRP A 59 -7.22 -4.67 21.35
CA TRP A 59 -6.03 -4.57 20.49
C TRP A 59 -6.26 -5.57 19.36
N ALA A 60 -6.85 -5.06 18.29
CA ALA A 60 -7.58 -5.85 17.32
C ALA A 60 -6.83 -7.11 16.88
N SER A 61 -7.48 -8.25 17.06
CA SER A 61 -7.27 -9.49 16.30
C SER A 61 -7.48 -9.30 14.77
N SER A 62 -7.59 -8.06 14.28
CA SER A 62 -7.87 -7.67 12.90
C SER A 62 -7.13 -6.39 12.45
N GLY A 63 -6.10 -5.91 13.16
CA GLY A 63 -5.25 -4.80 12.69
C GLY A 63 -5.85 -3.38 12.77
N ALA A 64 -7.05 -3.21 13.34
CA ALA A 64 -7.67 -1.88 13.54
C ALA A 64 -7.00 -1.12 14.71
N PRO A 65 -6.63 0.16 14.53
CA PRO A 65 -5.95 0.93 15.56
C PRO A 65 -6.90 1.27 16.73
N LEU A 66 -6.36 1.30 17.93
CA LEU A 66 -7.08 1.56 19.17
C LEU A 66 -7.53 3.03 19.25
N ARG A 67 -8.81 3.31 19.47
CA ARG A 67 -9.29 4.67 19.65
C ARG A 67 -9.02 5.19 21.07
N LEU A 68 -8.07 6.11 21.20
CA LEU A 68 -7.69 6.73 22.47
C LEU A 68 -8.67 7.84 22.89
N THR A 69 -9.06 8.69 21.93
CA THR A 69 -10.05 9.75 22.12
C THR A 69 -11.00 9.83 20.92
N SER A 70 -11.95 10.77 20.92
CA SER A 70 -12.83 10.96 19.77
C SER A 70 -12.08 11.30 18.48
N GLY A 71 -10.90 11.93 18.58
CA GLY A 71 -10.11 12.39 17.45
C GLY A 71 -8.81 11.62 17.20
N VAL A 72 -8.47 10.60 18.00
CA VAL A 72 -7.13 9.99 17.98
C VAL A 72 -7.18 8.49 18.11
N VAL A 73 -6.31 7.83 17.35
CA VAL A 73 -6.04 6.39 17.45
C VAL A 73 -4.57 6.09 17.75
N ALA A 74 -4.32 4.91 18.28
CA ALA A 74 -3.00 4.34 18.53
C ALA A 74 -2.87 2.99 17.81
N LYS A 75 -1.81 2.82 17.04
CA LYS A 75 -1.49 1.56 16.35
C LYS A 75 -0.20 1.00 16.92
N LEU A 76 -0.22 -0.24 17.42
CA LEU A 76 0.99 -0.98 17.73
C LEU A 76 1.62 -1.46 16.44
N VAL A 77 2.91 -1.18 16.26
CA VAL A 77 3.69 -1.63 15.11
C VAL A 77 4.95 -2.39 15.57
N PRO A 78 5.42 -3.38 14.79
CA PRO A 78 6.61 -4.14 15.12
C PRO A 78 7.84 -3.25 15.36
N ARG A 79 8.71 -3.71 16.28
CA ARG A 79 9.89 -2.98 16.77
C ARG A 79 10.97 -2.80 15.69
N PRO A 80 11.34 -1.57 15.30
CA PRO A 80 12.71 -1.30 14.85
C PRO A 80 13.64 -1.26 16.07
N LEU A 81 14.86 -1.82 15.97
CA LEU A 81 15.86 -1.75 17.04
C LEU A 81 16.26 -0.29 17.37
N THR A 82 16.18 0.59 16.37
CA THR A 82 16.45 2.02 16.44
C THR A 82 15.67 2.76 15.34
N GLY A 83 15.30 4.02 15.57
CA GLY A 83 14.67 4.89 14.56
C GLY A 83 13.15 4.70 14.45
N TRP A 84 12.52 5.46 13.54
CA TRP A 84 11.07 5.40 13.34
C TRP A 84 10.63 4.07 12.69
N PRO A 85 9.44 3.55 13.04
CA PRO A 85 8.84 2.43 12.33
C PRO A 85 8.69 2.75 10.85
N SER A 86 8.94 1.75 9.98
CA SER A 86 8.85 1.94 8.53
C SER A 86 7.48 2.41 8.07
N GLU A 87 6.41 1.97 8.75
CA GLU A 87 5.04 2.44 8.50
C GLU A 87 4.90 3.95 8.76
N ALA A 88 5.46 4.44 9.86
CA ALA A 88 5.41 5.87 10.20
C ALA A 88 6.23 6.70 9.20
N LEU A 89 7.42 6.23 8.82
CA LEU A 89 8.26 6.86 7.79
C LEU A 89 7.57 6.90 6.42
N ALA A 90 6.89 5.81 6.04
CA ALA A 90 6.14 5.72 4.80
C ALA A 90 4.98 6.74 4.77
N GLN A 91 4.19 6.81 5.83
CA GLN A 91 3.07 7.75 5.91
C GLN A 91 3.55 9.21 5.92
N GLU A 92 4.60 9.54 6.67
CA GLU A 92 5.22 10.86 6.65
C GLU A 92 5.75 11.24 5.26
N LEU A 93 6.39 10.29 4.57
CA LEU A 93 6.88 10.53 3.22
C LEU A 93 5.73 10.85 2.26
N VAL A 94 4.62 10.10 2.34
CA VAL A 94 3.41 10.36 1.54
C VAL A 94 2.80 11.72 1.89
N HIS A 95 2.64 12.03 3.18
CA HIS A 95 2.12 13.32 3.62
C HIS A 95 2.94 14.49 3.08
N ASN A 96 4.26 14.43 3.24
CA ASN A 96 5.14 15.55 2.91
C ASN A 96 5.36 15.73 1.40
N ARG A 97 5.18 14.69 0.59
CA ARG A 97 5.51 14.71 -0.85
C ARG A 97 4.30 14.63 -1.77
N THR A 98 3.10 14.47 -1.25
CA THR A 98 1.88 14.30 -2.05
C THR A 98 0.73 15.13 -1.48
N SER A 99 -0.38 15.21 -2.21
CA SER A 99 -1.65 15.75 -1.73
C SER A 99 -2.62 14.63 -1.33
N ILE A 100 -2.13 13.42 -1.05
CA ILE A 100 -2.96 12.29 -0.63
C ILE A 100 -3.40 12.54 0.83
N PRO A 101 -4.71 12.50 1.14
CA PRO A 101 -5.19 12.57 2.51
C PRO A 101 -4.74 11.32 3.27
N VAL A 102 -3.85 11.50 4.24
CA VAL A 102 -3.38 10.46 5.16
C VAL A 102 -3.51 10.97 6.60
N PRO A 103 -3.81 10.12 7.59
CA PRO A 103 -3.92 10.56 8.99
C PRO A 103 -2.67 11.30 9.46
N ALA A 104 -2.85 12.31 10.32
CA ALA A 104 -1.73 13.01 10.91
C ALA A 104 -1.03 12.16 11.95
N ILE A 105 0.26 11.88 11.77
CA ILE A 105 1.05 11.30 12.85
C ILE A 105 1.31 12.38 13.89
N ARG A 106 0.85 12.16 15.11
CA ARG A 106 1.00 13.08 16.25
C ARG A 106 2.23 12.74 17.08
N ARG A 107 2.43 11.46 17.35
CA ARG A 107 3.56 10.93 18.12
C ARG A 107 3.93 9.52 17.65
N VAL A 108 5.20 9.19 17.81
CA VAL A 108 5.71 7.81 17.74
C VAL A 108 6.38 7.53 19.08
N ILE A 109 5.85 6.59 19.83
CA ILE A 109 6.36 6.23 21.16
C ILE A 109 7.01 4.85 21.07
N HIS A 110 8.29 4.76 21.43
CA HIS A 110 9.01 3.50 21.46
C HIS A 110 8.74 2.75 22.77
N LEU A 111 8.41 1.47 22.68
CA LEU A 111 8.28 0.57 23.82
C LEU A 111 9.58 -0.21 23.97
N ASP A 112 10.13 -0.30 25.19
CA ASP A 112 11.46 -0.87 25.44
C ASP A 112 11.61 -2.33 24.99
N GLU A 113 10.53 -3.12 25.01
CA GLU A 113 10.54 -4.53 24.58
C GLU A 113 9.49 -4.91 23.52
N ASP A 114 8.39 -4.15 23.35
CA ASP A 114 7.18 -4.62 22.66
C ASP A 114 6.87 -3.99 21.28
N GLY A 115 7.66 -3.05 20.78
CA GLY A 115 7.38 -2.39 19.51
C GLY A 115 7.39 -0.87 19.59
N SER A 116 6.64 -0.24 18.71
CA SER A 116 6.38 1.20 18.79
C SER A 116 4.88 1.44 18.65
N VAL A 117 4.38 2.50 19.27
CA VAL A 117 3.00 2.95 19.13
C VAL A 117 2.99 4.19 18.26
N ILE A 118 2.31 4.12 17.12
CA ILE A 118 2.03 5.28 16.28
C ILE A 118 0.71 5.88 16.74
N ILE A 119 0.75 7.11 17.23
CA ILE A 119 -0.43 7.89 17.61
C ILE A 119 -0.76 8.83 16.47
N MET A 120 -1.97 8.73 15.95
CA MET A 120 -2.39 9.50 14.78
C MET A 120 -3.86 9.90 14.82
N ASP A 121 -4.25 10.83 13.95
CA ASP A 121 -5.64 11.28 13.86
C ASP A 121 -6.61 10.14 13.51
N HIS A 122 -7.72 10.08 14.23
CA HIS A 122 -8.87 9.26 13.87
C HIS A 122 -9.64 9.94 12.73
N ILE A 123 -9.76 9.26 11.58
CA ILE A 123 -10.54 9.78 10.44
C ILE A 123 -12.02 9.40 10.60
N PRO A 124 -12.94 10.36 10.78
CA PRO A 124 -14.37 10.07 10.86
C PRO A 124 -14.91 9.66 9.48
N GLY A 125 -15.46 8.46 9.38
CA GLY A 125 -15.99 7.93 8.13
C GLY A 125 -16.34 6.45 8.25
N ILE A 126 -16.55 5.80 7.11
CA ILE A 126 -16.62 4.35 6.97
C ILE A 126 -15.56 3.91 5.97
N THR A 127 -15.12 2.65 6.07
CA THR A 127 -14.20 2.11 5.07
C THR A 127 -14.85 2.10 3.69
N LEU A 128 -14.03 2.16 2.64
CA LEU A 128 -14.52 2.00 1.28
C LEU A 128 -15.09 0.59 1.10
N ALA A 129 -14.57 -0.42 1.80
CA ALA A 129 -15.13 -1.77 1.82
C ALA A 129 -16.61 -1.78 2.27
N GLU A 130 -16.95 -1.02 3.32
CA GLU A 130 -18.34 -0.86 3.77
C GLU A 130 -19.19 -0.04 2.80
N ALA A 131 -18.64 1.02 2.21
CA ALA A 131 -19.37 1.90 1.30
C ALA A 131 -19.62 1.28 -0.08
N TRP A 132 -18.64 0.53 -0.61
CA TRP A 132 -18.54 0.10 -2.00
C TRP A 132 -19.77 -0.65 -2.55
N PRO A 133 -20.41 -1.58 -1.80
CA PRO A 133 -21.61 -2.28 -2.28
C PRO A 133 -22.77 -1.34 -2.58
N THR A 134 -22.86 -0.21 -1.88
CA THR A 134 -23.94 0.77 -2.02
C THR A 134 -23.61 1.94 -2.95
N MET A 135 -22.35 2.04 -3.41
CA MET A 135 -21.93 3.11 -4.29
C MET A 135 -22.51 2.95 -5.70
N THR A 136 -22.99 4.06 -6.24
CA THR A 136 -23.37 4.18 -7.66
C THR A 136 -22.16 3.99 -8.57
N LEU A 137 -22.40 3.62 -9.83
CA LEU A 137 -21.34 3.51 -10.83
C LEU A 137 -20.51 4.81 -10.96
N TRP A 138 -21.16 5.97 -10.91
CA TRP A 138 -20.48 7.26 -10.96
C TRP A 138 -19.55 7.49 -9.77
N GLN A 139 -19.94 7.06 -8.57
CA GLN A 139 -19.07 7.15 -7.39
C GLN A 139 -17.87 6.20 -7.52
N LYS A 140 -18.08 4.98 -8.03
CA LYS A 140 -16.99 4.01 -8.30
C LYS A 140 -16.00 4.52 -9.35
N ILE A 141 -16.49 5.18 -10.41
CA ILE A 141 -15.65 5.85 -11.43
C ILE A 141 -14.83 6.99 -10.79
N ARG A 142 -15.46 7.83 -9.95
CA ARG A 142 -14.72 8.88 -9.22
C ARG A 142 -13.64 8.30 -8.33
N THR A 143 -13.92 7.22 -7.62
CA THR A 143 -12.92 6.50 -6.84
C THR A 143 -11.76 6.01 -7.72
N ALA A 144 -12.03 5.41 -8.87
CA ALA A 144 -10.99 4.98 -9.79
C ALA A 144 -10.08 6.14 -10.25
N LEU A 145 -10.66 7.31 -10.55
CA LEU A 145 -9.91 8.52 -10.90
C LEU A 145 -9.05 9.02 -9.73
N THR A 146 -9.60 9.03 -8.52
CA THR A 146 -8.88 9.39 -7.29
C THR A 146 -7.71 8.44 -7.03
N LEU A 147 -7.94 7.12 -7.11
CA LEU A 147 -6.90 6.12 -6.89
C LEU A 147 -5.80 6.19 -7.95
N ARG A 148 -6.16 6.43 -9.23
CA ARG A 148 -5.15 6.67 -10.27
C ARG A 148 -4.28 7.88 -9.93
N SER A 149 -4.89 8.96 -9.45
CA SER A 149 -4.15 10.12 -8.97
C SER A 149 -3.23 9.77 -7.79
N TYR A 150 -3.68 8.94 -6.85
CA TYR A 150 -2.86 8.50 -5.72
C TYR A 150 -1.68 7.65 -6.18
N VAL A 151 -1.89 6.64 -7.02
CA VAL A 151 -0.79 5.80 -7.56
C VAL A 151 0.23 6.67 -8.30
N ARG A 152 -0.21 7.63 -9.12
CA ARG A 152 0.71 8.56 -9.81
C ARG A 152 1.51 9.41 -8.82
N GLN A 153 0.87 9.93 -7.78
CA GLN A 153 1.54 10.72 -6.75
C GLN A 153 2.54 9.88 -5.96
N LEU A 154 2.16 8.67 -5.51
CA LEU A 154 3.06 7.73 -4.84
C LEU A 154 4.29 7.44 -5.73
N ARG A 155 4.08 7.09 -7.01
CA ARG A 155 5.18 6.82 -7.93
C ARG A 155 6.09 8.03 -8.21
N SER A 156 5.59 9.25 -7.99
CA SER A 156 6.38 10.48 -8.17
C SER A 156 7.26 10.85 -6.97
N ILE A 157 7.09 10.17 -5.83
CA ILE A 157 7.84 10.44 -4.60
C ILE A 157 9.34 10.22 -4.86
N GLN A 158 10.10 11.31 -4.80
CA GLN A 158 11.55 11.29 -4.89
C GLN A 158 12.16 11.10 -3.51
N HIS A 159 13.02 10.10 -3.34
CA HIS A 159 13.70 9.80 -2.09
C HIS A 159 15.11 9.29 -2.37
N PRO A 160 16.14 9.62 -1.56
CA PRO A 160 17.52 9.17 -1.81
C PRO A 160 17.64 7.65 -1.99
N ARG A 161 16.84 6.90 -1.23
CA ARG A 161 16.76 5.45 -1.27
C ARG A 161 15.83 4.86 -2.35
N SER A 162 15.34 5.64 -3.30
CA SER A 162 14.43 5.12 -4.34
C SER A 162 15.08 4.13 -5.30
N HIS A 163 16.35 3.78 -5.09
CA HIS A 163 17.10 2.77 -5.84
C HIS A 163 17.26 1.44 -5.08
N ILE A 164 16.81 1.36 -3.82
CA ILE A 164 16.92 0.17 -2.97
C ILE A 164 15.52 -0.40 -2.71
N PRO A 165 15.26 -1.68 -3.05
CA PRO A 165 13.96 -2.29 -2.78
C PRO A 165 13.60 -2.37 -1.29
N GLY A 166 12.31 -2.22 -1.00
CA GLY A 166 11.74 -2.46 0.31
C GLY A 166 11.31 -1.20 1.07
N PRO A 167 11.05 -1.34 2.38
CA PRO A 167 10.46 -0.28 3.18
C PRO A 167 11.37 0.95 3.32
N PRO A 168 10.81 2.16 3.50
CA PRO A 168 11.61 3.35 3.78
C PRO A 168 12.30 3.21 5.14
N ARG A 169 13.57 3.62 5.20
CA ARG A 169 14.43 3.55 6.37
C ARG A 169 15.46 4.68 6.33
N GLU A 170 16.10 4.94 7.47
CA GLU A 170 17.29 5.78 7.53
C GLU A 170 18.53 5.02 7.01
N GLY A 171 19.50 5.75 6.46
CA GLY A 171 20.74 5.17 5.90
C GLY A 171 20.58 4.54 4.51
N GLU A 172 21.49 3.64 4.13
CA GLU A 172 21.49 2.95 2.81
C GLU A 172 21.39 1.41 2.95
N GLU A 173 21.16 0.88 4.16
CA GLU A 173 21.03 -0.56 4.35
C GLU A 173 19.69 -1.08 3.83
N ALA A 174 19.71 -2.16 3.02
CA ALA A 174 18.50 -2.75 2.47
C ALA A 174 17.62 -3.37 3.57
N GLY A 175 16.32 -3.08 3.52
CA GLY A 175 15.32 -3.69 4.38
C GLY A 175 14.81 -5.02 3.80
N ARG A 176 14.19 -5.84 4.64
CA ARG A 176 13.40 -6.98 4.14
C ARG A 176 12.07 -6.47 3.60
N CYS A 177 11.70 -6.94 2.43
CA CYS A 177 10.43 -6.62 1.77
C CYS A 177 9.32 -7.48 2.37
N PHE A 178 8.14 -6.90 2.61
CA PHE A 178 6.97 -7.61 3.10
C PHE A 178 5.81 -7.39 2.13
N ALA A 179 5.41 -8.45 1.43
CA ALA A 179 4.33 -8.43 0.45
C ALA A 179 3.71 -9.84 0.36
N PRO A 180 2.76 -10.20 1.24
CA PRO A 180 2.30 -11.57 1.40
C PRO A 180 1.66 -12.17 0.14
N HIS A 181 0.99 -11.37 -0.68
CA HIS A 181 0.39 -11.88 -1.92
C HIS A 181 1.43 -12.10 -3.04
N ILE A 182 2.52 -11.33 -3.04
CA ILE A 182 3.57 -11.43 -4.07
C ILE A 182 4.62 -12.49 -3.69
N PHE A 183 5.09 -12.48 -2.44
CA PHE A 183 6.13 -13.40 -1.96
C PHE A 183 5.58 -14.69 -1.37
N GLY A 184 4.26 -14.80 -1.20
CA GLY A 184 3.61 -16.00 -0.70
C GLY A 184 3.22 -15.97 0.77
N PRO A 185 2.17 -16.73 1.13
CA PRO A 185 1.69 -16.80 2.51
C PRO A 185 2.68 -17.52 3.45
N MET A 186 3.53 -18.41 2.90
CA MET A 186 4.51 -19.18 3.69
C MET A 186 5.74 -18.33 4.07
N ARG A 187 6.20 -17.47 3.15
CA ARG A 187 7.37 -16.61 3.34
C ARG A 187 7.08 -15.20 2.83
N PRO A 188 6.17 -14.48 3.51
CA PRO A 188 5.72 -13.16 3.06
C PRO A 188 6.81 -12.08 3.17
N THR A 189 7.90 -12.38 3.89
CA THR A 189 9.05 -11.50 4.10
C THR A 189 10.28 -12.03 3.39
N GLN A 190 10.78 -11.30 2.39
CA GLN A 190 11.92 -11.69 1.56
C GLN A 190 13.03 -10.63 1.56
N GLY A 191 14.20 -10.99 1.04
CA GLY A 191 15.39 -10.14 1.07
C GLY A 191 16.12 -10.17 2.43
N PRO A 192 16.96 -9.17 2.73
CA PRO A 192 17.04 -7.87 2.06
C PRO A 192 17.62 -7.94 0.63
N PHE A 193 17.20 -7.02 -0.23
CA PHE A 193 17.70 -6.89 -1.61
C PHE A 193 18.49 -5.58 -1.74
N PRO A 194 19.81 -5.62 -1.93
CA PRO A 194 20.63 -4.42 -2.11
C PRO A 194 20.24 -3.58 -3.32
N THR A 195 19.82 -4.22 -4.42
CA THR A 195 19.47 -3.56 -5.68
C THR A 195 18.18 -4.12 -6.29
N SER A 196 17.58 -3.39 -7.23
CA SER A 196 16.45 -3.90 -8.02
C SER A 196 16.81 -5.15 -8.83
N ASP A 197 18.05 -5.27 -9.28
CA ASP A 197 18.55 -6.47 -9.96
C ASP A 197 18.53 -7.71 -9.05
N ASP A 198 18.87 -7.56 -7.76
CA ASP A 198 18.80 -8.66 -6.79
C ASP A 198 17.36 -9.15 -6.59
N LEU A 199 16.41 -8.21 -6.52
CA LEU A 199 14.99 -8.54 -6.44
C LEU A 199 14.49 -9.25 -7.71
N SER A 200 14.88 -8.77 -8.89
CA SER A 200 14.54 -9.42 -10.17
C SER A 200 15.17 -10.80 -10.29
N GLN A 201 16.41 -10.98 -9.83
CA GLN A 201 17.10 -12.27 -9.79
C GLN A 201 16.40 -13.26 -8.87
N PHE A 202 15.89 -12.82 -7.71
CA PHE A 202 15.09 -13.67 -6.82
C PHE A 202 13.89 -14.29 -7.54
N PHE A 203 13.10 -13.46 -8.23
CA PHE A 203 11.96 -13.94 -9.00
C PHE A 203 12.40 -14.87 -10.15
N ASN A 204 13.43 -14.48 -10.91
CA ASN A 204 13.95 -15.28 -12.02
C ASN A 204 14.45 -16.65 -11.55
N HIS A 205 15.12 -16.71 -10.39
CA HIS A 205 15.55 -17.97 -9.78
C HIS A 205 14.36 -18.85 -9.44
N ALA A 206 13.30 -18.30 -8.84
CA ALA A 206 12.10 -19.06 -8.54
C ALA A 206 11.40 -19.60 -9.80
N MET A 207 11.35 -18.82 -10.89
CA MET A 207 10.88 -19.31 -12.20
C MET A 207 11.72 -20.48 -12.72
N ASN A 208 13.05 -20.41 -12.58
CA ASN A 208 13.94 -21.50 -12.98
C ASN A 208 13.69 -22.76 -12.16
N GLU A 209 13.59 -22.65 -10.83
CA GLU A 209 13.32 -23.78 -9.94
C GLU A 209 11.95 -24.41 -10.21
N ALA A 210 10.90 -23.60 -10.37
CA ALA A 210 9.56 -24.08 -10.69
C ALA A 210 9.52 -24.82 -12.04
N ALA A 211 10.22 -24.31 -13.05
CA ALA A 211 10.33 -24.97 -14.35
C ALA A 211 11.15 -26.27 -14.27
N LEU A 212 12.26 -26.28 -13.53
CA LEU A 212 13.10 -27.47 -13.33
C LEU A 212 12.33 -28.58 -12.60
N ALA A 213 11.55 -28.21 -11.59
CA ALA A 213 10.64 -29.08 -10.86
C ALA A 213 9.40 -29.51 -11.68
N ARG A 214 9.26 -29.04 -12.93
CA ARG A 214 8.12 -29.28 -13.84
C ARG A 214 6.77 -28.83 -13.27
N LEU A 215 6.77 -27.80 -12.42
CA LEU A 215 5.57 -27.19 -11.87
C LEU A 215 4.93 -26.20 -12.85
N CYS A 216 5.73 -25.60 -13.73
CA CYS A 216 5.27 -24.66 -14.75
C CYS A 216 6.10 -24.71 -16.03
N SER A 217 5.60 -24.09 -17.10
CA SER A 217 6.41 -23.76 -18.28
C SER A 217 7.26 -22.53 -18.00
N HIS A 218 8.54 -22.57 -18.35
CA HIS A 218 9.43 -21.41 -18.23
C HIS A 218 8.95 -20.25 -19.12
N LYS A 219 8.77 -19.06 -18.54
CA LYS A 219 8.25 -17.88 -19.24
C LYS A 219 9.33 -16.87 -19.67
N GLY A 220 10.60 -17.24 -19.57
CA GLY A 220 11.72 -16.32 -19.77
C GLY A 220 11.95 -15.43 -18.54
N PRO A 221 12.89 -14.48 -18.64
CA PRO A 221 13.17 -13.53 -17.57
C PRO A 221 11.95 -12.64 -17.27
N LEU A 222 11.83 -12.19 -16.03
CA LEU A 222 10.85 -11.21 -15.60
C LEU A 222 10.97 -9.96 -16.49
N PRO A 223 9.89 -9.54 -17.19
CA PRO A 223 9.92 -8.38 -18.08
C PRO A 223 9.76 -7.08 -17.28
N ASP A 224 10.73 -6.80 -16.42
CA ASP A 224 10.84 -5.61 -15.56
C ASP A 224 12.02 -4.75 -16.01
N ASP A 225 11.89 -3.42 -15.86
CA ASP A 225 12.94 -2.46 -16.24
C ASP A 225 13.84 -2.07 -15.07
N GLY A 226 13.63 -2.65 -13.89
CA GLY A 226 14.39 -2.37 -12.67
C GLY A 226 14.05 -1.04 -11.99
N THR A 227 13.10 -0.27 -12.54
CA THR A 227 12.70 1.02 -11.97
C THR A 227 11.86 0.80 -10.72
N LEU A 228 12.38 1.28 -9.58
CA LEU A 228 11.65 1.29 -8.34
C LEU A 228 10.89 2.60 -8.16
N VAL A 229 9.68 2.48 -7.63
CA VAL A 229 8.78 3.58 -7.31
C VAL A 229 8.21 3.35 -5.91
N PHE A 230 7.81 4.42 -5.23
CA PHE A 230 7.11 4.25 -3.97
C PHE A 230 5.71 3.66 -4.23
N SER A 231 5.38 2.58 -3.53
CA SER A 231 4.11 1.86 -3.63
C SER A 231 3.58 1.57 -2.22
N HIS A 232 2.26 1.55 -2.09
CA HIS A 232 1.58 1.17 -0.86
C HIS A 232 1.61 -0.34 -0.67
N VAL A 233 1.43 -1.12 -1.74
CA VAL A 233 1.45 -2.60 -1.75
C VAL A 233 0.34 -3.24 -0.89
N ASP A 234 -0.65 -2.44 -0.47
CA ASP A 234 -1.87 -2.93 0.19
C ASP A 234 -3.03 -1.97 -0.08
N LEU A 235 -3.12 -1.46 -1.32
CA LEU A 235 -4.15 -0.51 -1.72
C LEU A 235 -5.51 -1.22 -1.91
N ALA A 236 -6.12 -1.59 -0.79
CA ALA A 236 -7.36 -2.35 -0.71
C ALA A 236 -8.56 -1.49 -0.29
N LEU A 237 -9.79 -1.97 -0.50
CA LEU A 237 -11.01 -1.28 -0.06
C LEU A 237 -11.02 -1.03 1.46
N ARG A 238 -10.41 -1.92 2.26
CA ARG A 238 -10.33 -1.78 3.72
C ARG A 238 -9.38 -0.67 4.19
N ASN A 239 -8.41 -0.30 3.35
CA ASN A 239 -7.37 0.69 3.65
C ASN A 239 -7.71 2.09 3.09
N LEU A 240 -8.96 2.29 2.70
CA LEU A 240 -9.49 3.55 2.21
C LEU A 240 -10.68 3.95 3.09
N ILE A 241 -10.72 5.17 3.59
CA ILE A 241 -11.85 5.69 4.38
C ILE A 241 -12.57 6.77 3.57
N VAL A 242 -13.88 6.61 3.41
CA VAL A 242 -14.76 7.67 2.90
C VAL A 242 -15.00 8.65 4.03
N GLY A 243 -14.21 9.72 4.06
CA GLY A 243 -14.24 10.74 5.10
C GLY A 243 -15.53 11.57 5.05
N LYS A 244 -16.00 12.00 6.22
CA LYS A 244 -17.16 12.92 6.32
C LYS A 244 -16.91 14.29 5.68
N ASP A 245 -15.64 14.63 5.46
CA ASP A 245 -15.18 15.84 4.79
C ASP A 245 -15.17 15.72 3.25
N GLY A 246 -15.56 14.56 2.71
CA GLY A 246 -15.62 14.30 1.28
C GLY A 246 -14.30 13.85 0.66
N HIS A 247 -13.23 13.69 1.46
CA HIS A 247 -11.97 13.12 1.00
C HIS A 247 -11.99 11.60 1.09
N LEU A 248 -11.19 10.95 0.24
CA LEU A 248 -10.89 9.53 0.33
C LEU A 248 -9.54 9.37 1.03
N TRP A 249 -9.55 8.99 2.30
CA TRP A 249 -8.34 8.90 3.11
C TRP A 249 -7.65 7.56 2.91
N LEU A 250 -6.34 7.57 2.73
CA LEU A 250 -5.49 6.38 2.63
C LEU A 250 -4.85 6.08 3.99
N ILE A 251 -4.91 4.83 4.43
CA ILE A 251 -4.38 4.37 5.72
C ILE A 251 -3.57 3.08 5.55
N ASP A 252 -2.85 2.69 6.60
CA ASP A 252 -2.12 1.42 6.72
C ASP A 252 -0.92 1.25 5.76
N PHE A 253 0.19 1.92 6.10
CA PHE A 253 1.41 1.90 5.29
C PHE A 253 2.40 0.78 5.68
N ALA A 254 1.92 -0.30 6.30
CA ALA A 254 2.79 -1.36 6.85
C ALA A 254 3.61 -2.10 5.78
N THR A 255 3.07 -2.24 4.57
CA THR A 255 3.71 -2.90 3.41
C THR A 255 4.41 -1.92 2.47
N ALA A 256 4.26 -0.60 2.70
CA ALA A 256 4.70 0.42 1.79
C ALA A 256 6.23 0.51 1.66
N GLY A 257 6.71 0.89 0.48
CA GLY A 257 8.14 0.94 0.18
C GLY A 257 8.46 1.22 -1.28
N PHE A 258 9.74 1.16 -1.62
CA PHE A 258 10.22 1.27 -2.99
C PHE A 258 10.23 -0.10 -3.65
N TYR A 259 9.42 -0.26 -4.69
CA TYR A 259 9.21 -1.53 -5.38
C TYR A 259 9.07 -1.31 -6.89
N PRO A 260 9.29 -2.35 -7.72
CA PRO A 260 8.96 -2.30 -9.13
C PRO A 260 7.51 -1.83 -9.37
N GLN A 261 7.29 -1.06 -10.44
CA GLN A 261 6.01 -0.39 -10.69
C GLN A 261 4.79 -1.33 -10.71
N TRP A 262 5.00 -2.58 -11.09
CA TRP A 262 3.97 -3.61 -11.18
C TRP A 262 3.52 -4.17 -9.83
N PHE A 263 4.27 -3.97 -8.73
CA PHE A 263 3.94 -4.51 -7.41
C PHE A 263 2.53 -4.11 -6.96
N GLU A 264 2.17 -2.84 -7.07
CA GLU A 264 0.84 -2.35 -6.68
C GLU A 264 -0.27 -3.04 -7.48
N TYR A 265 -0.11 -3.13 -8.81
CA TYR A 265 -1.08 -3.79 -9.67
C TYR A 265 -1.22 -5.27 -9.33
N VAL A 266 -0.11 -6.00 -9.21
CA VAL A 266 -0.13 -7.43 -8.94
C VAL A 266 -0.74 -7.70 -7.56
N ASN A 267 -0.31 -6.99 -6.51
CA ASN A 267 -0.84 -7.19 -5.17
C ASN A 267 -2.37 -6.94 -5.12
N MET A 268 -2.84 -5.81 -5.64
CA MET A 268 -4.28 -5.49 -5.67
C MET A 268 -5.10 -6.53 -6.45
N ARG A 269 -4.55 -7.10 -7.53
CA ARG A 269 -5.21 -8.14 -8.32
C ARG A 269 -5.30 -9.46 -7.56
N MET A 270 -4.20 -9.91 -6.96
CA MET A 270 -4.15 -11.15 -6.19
C MET A 270 -5.03 -11.07 -4.94
N GLU A 271 -5.01 -9.93 -4.27
CA GLU A 271 -5.87 -9.64 -3.13
C GLU A 271 -7.35 -9.69 -3.51
N ALA A 272 -7.75 -9.04 -4.61
CA ALA A 272 -9.12 -9.07 -5.09
C ALA A 272 -9.59 -10.51 -5.41
N GLU A 273 -8.69 -11.38 -5.87
CA GLU A 273 -8.97 -12.81 -6.12
C GLU A 273 -9.10 -13.63 -4.83
N VAL A 274 -8.33 -13.33 -3.78
CA VAL A 274 -8.48 -13.96 -2.46
C VAL A 274 -9.78 -13.51 -1.78
N GLU A 275 -10.10 -12.23 -1.87
CA GLU A 275 -11.31 -11.65 -1.27
C GLU A 275 -12.60 -11.96 -2.06
N PHE A 276 -12.53 -12.64 -3.21
CA PHE A 276 -13.68 -13.07 -4.04
C PHE A 276 -14.66 -14.02 -3.31
N GLY A 277 -14.32 -14.50 -2.10
CA GLY A 277 -15.22 -15.17 -1.16
C GLY A 277 -16.10 -14.24 -0.30
N LYS A 278 -15.89 -12.92 -0.39
CA LYS A 278 -16.67 -11.86 0.26
C LYS A 278 -17.02 -10.78 -0.77
N GLU A 279 -17.94 -11.10 -1.69
CA GLU A 279 -18.60 -10.16 -2.63
C GLU A 279 -17.74 -8.97 -3.15
N TYR A 280 -16.56 -9.24 -3.71
CA TYR A 280 -15.86 -8.20 -4.48
C TYR A 280 -16.56 -7.97 -5.83
N ASP A 281 -17.00 -6.74 -6.04
CA ASP A 281 -17.71 -6.31 -7.26
C ASP A 281 -16.80 -6.43 -8.49
N TRP A 282 -17.35 -6.90 -9.61
CA TRP A 282 -16.67 -6.94 -10.92
C TRP A 282 -16.15 -5.56 -11.33
N VAL A 283 -16.79 -4.47 -10.87
CA VAL A 283 -16.33 -3.09 -11.09
C VAL A 283 -14.96 -2.85 -10.47
N TRP A 284 -14.67 -3.35 -9.27
CA TRP A 284 -13.35 -3.18 -8.64
C TRP A 284 -12.27 -3.79 -9.52
N ASN A 285 -12.47 -5.04 -9.92
CA ASN A 285 -11.57 -5.76 -10.83
C ASN A 285 -11.37 -5.03 -12.17
N ALA A 286 -12.42 -4.42 -12.70
CA ALA A 286 -12.36 -3.67 -13.95
C ALA A 286 -11.57 -2.36 -13.85
N ILE A 287 -11.49 -1.73 -12.68
CA ILE A 287 -10.75 -0.47 -12.51
C ILE A 287 -9.25 -0.68 -12.22
N LEU A 288 -8.83 -1.84 -11.70
CA LEU A 288 -7.43 -2.07 -11.32
C LEU A 288 -6.40 -1.80 -12.44
N PRO A 289 -6.61 -2.26 -13.69
CA PRO A 289 -5.66 -1.96 -14.78
C PRO A 289 -5.66 -0.49 -15.20
N PHE A 290 -6.74 0.25 -14.91
CA PHE A 290 -6.80 1.70 -15.09
C PHE A 290 -6.07 2.43 -13.96
N VAL A 291 -6.18 1.97 -12.71
CA VAL A 291 -5.59 2.60 -11.53
C VAL A 291 -4.07 2.42 -11.49
N CYS A 292 -3.57 1.20 -11.70
CA CYS A 292 -2.17 0.84 -11.50
C CYS A 292 -1.38 0.58 -12.79
N ASP A 293 -2.00 0.86 -13.94
CA ASP A 293 -1.57 0.45 -15.28
C ASP A 293 -1.69 -1.07 -15.54
N PRO A 294 -1.94 -1.47 -16.80
CA PRO A 294 -2.31 -2.85 -17.13
C PRO A 294 -1.09 -3.78 -17.25
N TYR A 295 -0.47 -4.15 -16.13
CA TYR A 295 0.64 -5.12 -16.08
C TYR A 295 0.19 -6.58 -16.22
N PHE A 296 -0.71 -6.87 -17.17
CA PHE A 296 -1.30 -8.20 -17.35
C PHE A 296 -0.26 -9.31 -17.54
N SER A 297 0.76 -9.08 -18.36
CA SER A 297 1.79 -10.10 -18.63
C SER A 297 2.68 -10.39 -17.43
N ILE A 298 2.97 -9.37 -16.60
CA ILE A 298 3.73 -9.56 -15.36
C ILE A 298 2.88 -10.28 -14.33
N TYR A 299 1.59 -9.94 -14.22
CA TYR A 299 0.65 -10.69 -13.38
C TYR A 299 0.62 -12.17 -13.75
N ASP A 300 0.49 -12.48 -15.05
CA ASP A 300 0.53 -13.86 -15.55
C ASP A 300 1.88 -14.53 -15.24
N TRP A 301 2.98 -13.78 -15.26
CA TRP A 301 4.32 -14.29 -14.96
C TRP A 301 4.47 -14.62 -13.47
N ILE A 302 4.10 -13.69 -12.57
CA ILE A 302 4.21 -13.85 -11.11
C ILE A 302 3.33 -15.00 -10.60
N THR A 303 2.08 -15.05 -11.08
CA THR A 303 1.15 -16.14 -10.70
C THR A 303 1.58 -17.51 -11.21
N THR A 304 2.44 -17.60 -12.23
CA THR A 304 2.97 -18.87 -12.73
C THR A 304 4.00 -19.50 -11.81
N VAL A 305 4.83 -18.68 -11.16
CA VAL A 305 5.77 -19.15 -10.14
C VAL A 305 5.02 -19.62 -8.89
N ALA A 306 3.77 -19.15 -8.73
CA ALA A 306 2.85 -19.38 -7.62
C ALA A 306 3.44 -18.90 -6.28
N PRO A 307 2.89 -17.84 -5.66
CA PRO A 307 3.43 -17.29 -4.41
C PRO A 307 3.62 -18.33 -3.32
N ASP A 308 2.78 -19.37 -3.28
CA ASP A 308 2.87 -20.47 -2.31
C ASP A 308 4.22 -21.23 -2.34
N TYR A 309 5.01 -21.07 -3.40
CA TYR A 309 6.33 -21.70 -3.60
C TYR A 309 7.51 -20.73 -3.58
N LEU A 310 7.28 -19.43 -3.29
CA LEU A 310 8.32 -18.41 -3.07
C LEU A 310 8.83 -18.38 -1.61
#